data_AF-A0A385FZD1-F1
#
_entry.id   AF-A0A385FZD1-F1
#
_cell.length_a   1.000
_cell.length_b   1.000
_cell.length_c   1.000
_cell.angle_alpha   90.00
_cell.angle_beta   90.00
_cell.angle_gamma   90.00
#
_symmetry.space_group_name_H-M   'P 1'
#
loop_
_entity.id
_entity.type
_entity.pdbx_description
1 polymer ?
#
loop_
_entity_poly.entity_id
_entity_poly.type
_entity_poly.pdbx_seq_one_letter_code
_entity_poly.pdbx_strand_id
1 'polypeptide(L)'
;MAIDTDDNDPVDAEACEKYLAQLRELEAYRAYRTTAAIDWFFDQATRAIHGELWLAACTTFLNGIETSLRVTMKLKASQAQPQAPTPLVDLSDMATLSNALLRRAHQAGMPVTLLAFPDEQDLLTKIADGAPKLPYAEIVRVRHNLCHGNILEHIITASDGMGEPVRLFTPECMRDLAQTLSAVSKVWIAGLHQYWCDNNLSMP
;
A
#
# COMPACT_ATOMS: atom_id res chain seq x y z
N MET A 1 56.00 -8.85 -1.07
CA MET A 1 54.71 -8.34 -1.58
C MET A 1 53.75 -8.32 -0.42
N ALA A 2 53.53 -7.14 0.17
CA ALA A 2 52.38 -6.94 1.04
C ALA A 2 51.17 -6.93 0.12
N ILE A 3 50.21 -7.83 0.37
CA ILE A 3 48.91 -7.77 -0.28
C ILE A 3 48.21 -6.59 0.37
N ASP A 4 48.01 -5.54 -0.41
CA ASP A 4 47.23 -4.38 -0.02
C ASP A 4 45.78 -4.86 0.18
N THR A 5 45.33 -4.90 1.44
CA THR A 5 43.96 -5.32 1.80
C THR A 5 43.04 -4.12 1.99
N ASP A 6 43.34 -3.00 1.36
CA ASP A 6 42.50 -1.78 1.38
C ASP A 6 41.54 -1.76 0.18
N ASP A 7 40.77 -2.83 0.02
CA ASP A 7 39.75 -2.98 -1.02
C ASP A 7 38.34 -2.94 -0.41
N ASN A 8 38.18 -2.20 0.69
CA ASN A 8 36.87 -1.92 1.28
C ASN A 8 36.39 -0.59 0.69
N ASP A 9 36.03 -0.61 -0.60
CA ASP A 9 35.51 0.56 -1.31
C ASP A 9 34.27 1.08 -0.55
N PRO A 10 34.27 2.34 -0.06
CA PRO A 10 33.11 2.91 0.63
C PRO A 10 31.83 2.86 -0.20
N VAL A 11 31.94 2.81 -1.53
CA VAL A 11 30.80 2.63 -2.45
C VAL A 11 30.15 1.25 -2.30
N ASP A 12 30.94 0.21 -2.06
CA ASP A 12 30.45 -1.16 -1.83
C ASP A 12 29.82 -1.31 -0.44
N ALA A 13 30.34 -0.58 0.56
CA ALA A 13 29.76 -0.56 1.90
C ALA A 13 28.39 0.13 1.94
N GLU A 14 28.24 1.29 1.28
CA GLU A 14 26.96 2.01 1.19
C GLU A 14 25.91 1.22 0.40
N ALA A 15 26.32 0.60 -0.71
CA ALA A 15 25.44 -0.26 -1.51
C ALA A 15 24.97 -1.49 -0.70
N CYS A 16 25.88 -2.09 0.06
CA CYS A 16 25.56 -3.21 0.97
C CYS A 16 24.58 -2.77 2.07
N GLU A 17 24.79 -1.61 2.68
CA GLU A 17 23.89 -1.08 3.71
C GLU A 17 22.48 -0.81 3.17
N LYS A 18 22.38 -0.18 2.00
CA LYS A 18 21.09 0.04 1.29
C LYS A 18 20.39 -1.27 0.99
N TYR A 19 21.12 -2.27 0.51
CA TYR A 19 20.58 -3.60 0.24
C TYR A 19 20.06 -4.29 1.52
N LEU A 20 20.83 -4.25 2.61
CA LEU A 20 20.42 -4.80 3.90
C LEU A 20 19.20 -4.06 4.48
N ALA A 21 19.12 -2.75 4.33
CA ALA A 21 17.94 -1.98 4.72
C ALA A 21 16.70 -2.42 3.94
N GLN A 22 16.81 -2.59 2.62
CA GLN A 22 15.73 -3.12 1.79
C GLN A 22 15.28 -4.51 2.25
N LEU A 23 16.22 -5.42 2.50
CA LEU A 23 15.90 -6.77 2.97
C LEU A 23 15.16 -6.77 4.31
N ARG A 24 15.60 -5.97 5.28
CA ARG A 24 14.94 -5.83 6.59
C ARG A 24 13.49 -5.35 6.45
N GLU A 25 13.22 -4.43 5.54
CA GLU A 25 11.84 -3.99 5.29
C GLU A 25 10.99 -5.06 4.61
N LEU A 26 11.56 -5.82 3.68
CA LEU A 26 10.87 -6.94 3.02
C LEU A 26 10.56 -8.08 4.01
N GLU A 27 11.45 -8.33 4.97
CA GLU A 27 11.23 -9.29 6.04
C GLU A 27 9.99 -8.97 6.88
N ALA A 28 9.63 -7.70 7.02
CA ALA A 28 8.41 -7.29 7.73
C ALA A 28 7.14 -7.87 7.09
N TYR A 29 7.14 -8.17 5.78
CA TYR A 29 6.01 -8.81 5.10
C TYR A 29 6.07 -10.33 5.14
N ARG A 30 7.27 -10.94 5.19
CA ARG A 30 7.46 -12.40 5.11
C ARG A 30 6.82 -13.18 6.26
N ALA A 31 6.71 -12.55 7.44
CA ALA A 31 6.05 -13.15 8.59
C ALA A 31 4.53 -13.35 8.36
N TYR A 32 3.94 -12.58 7.46
CA TYR A 32 2.50 -12.57 7.20
C TYR A 32 2.22 -13.30 5.89
N ARG A 33 1.82 -14.56 6.00
CA ARG A 33 1.46 -15.36 4.83
C ARG A 33 0.09 -14.88 4.33
N THR A 34 0.05 -14.21 3.17
CA THR A 34 -1.18 -14.02 2.40
C THR A 34 -1.17 -14.94 1.17
N THR A 35 -1.65 -14.47 0.01
CA THR A 35 -1.46 -15.18 -1.26
C THR A 35 -0.38 -14.48 -2.08
N ALA A 36 0.32 -15.23 -2.94
CA ALA A 36 1.32 -14.66 -3.84
C ALA A 36 0.79 -13.48 -4.68
N ALA A 37 -0.51 -13.47 -5.00
CA ALA A 37 -1.16 -12.37 -5.72
C ALA A 37 -1.16 -11.04 -4.94
N ILE A 38 -1.07 -11.09 -3.61
CA ILE A 38 -1.02 -9.92 -2.73
C ILE A 38 0.43 -9.58 -2.39
N ASP A 39 1.23 -10.59 -2.03
CA ASP A 39 2.61 -10.41 -1.51
C ASP A 39 3.52 -9.64 -2.48
N TRP A 40 3.41 -9.91 -3.78
CA TRP A 40 4.25 -9.26 -4.78
C TRP A 40 3.99 -7.76 -4.92
N PHE A 41 2.79 -7.25 -4.62
CA PHE A 41 2.56 -5.80 -4.64
C PHE A 41 3.38 -5.12 -3.55
N PHE A 42 3.38 -5.65 -2.32
CA PHE A 42 4.13 -5.06 -1.22
C PHE A 42 5.66 -5.21 -1.38
N ASP A 43 6.12 -6.35 -1.92
CA ASP A 43 7.54 -6.52 -2.28
C ASP A 43 7.98 -5.49 -3.32
N GLN A 44 7.24 -5.36 -4.44
CA GLN A 44 7.61 -4.44 -5.50
C GLN A 44 7.50 -2.97 -5.08
N ALA A 45 6.49 -2.62 -4.28
CA ALA A 45 6.34 -1.26 -3.76
C ALA A 45 7.50 -0.88 -2.81
N THR A 46 7.93 -1.82 -1.97
CA THR A 46 9.10 -1.63 -1.09
C THR A 46 10.38 -1.46 -1.91
N ARG A 47 10.61 -2.32 -2.92
CA ARG A 47 11.75 -2.16 -3.83
C ARG A 47 11.74 -0.83 -4.56
N ALA A 48 10.56 -0.36 -4.97
CA ALA A 48 10.41 0.94 -5.62
C ALA A 48 10.77 2.11 -4.69
N ILE A 49 10.44 2.05 -3.39
CA ILE A 49 10.92 3.05 -2.41
C ILE A 49 12.45 3.10 -2.37
N HIS A 50 13.10 1.94 -2.26
CA HIS A 50 14.57 1.86 -2.18
C HIS A 50 15.27 2.25 -3.49
N GLY A 51 14.57 2.15 -4.63
CA GLY A 51 15.01 2.67 -5.91
C GLY A 51 14.57 4.11 -6.20
N GLU A 52 14.01 4.82 -5.21
CA GLU A 52 13.50 6.20 -5.32
C GLU A 52 12.41 6.39 -6.40
N LEU A 53 11.75 5.30 -6.80
CA LEU A 53 10.63 5.29 -7.73
C LEU A 53 9.32 5.58 -6.98
N TRP A 54 9.23 6.76 -6.37
CA TRP A 54 8.18 7.13 -5.40
C TRP A 54 6.74 6.98 -5.93
N LEU A 55 6.48 7.44 -7.16
CA LEU A 55 5.14 7.33 -7.77
C LEU A 55 4.76 5.87 -8.05
N ALA A 56 5.72 5.07 -8.51
CA ALA A 56 5.52 3.63 -8.71
C ALA A 56 5.24 2.94 -7.38
N ALA A 57 6.01 3.26 -6.32
CA ALA A 57 5.76 2.74 -4.99
C ALA A 57 4.34 3.06 -4.49
N CYS A 58 3.90 4.32 -4.61
CA CYS A 58 2.57 4.74 -4.16
C CYS A 58 1.46 3.92 -4.85
N THR A 59 1.50 3.86 -6.19
CA THR A 59 0.48 3.13 -6.97
C THR A 59 0.51 1.63 -6.69
N THR A 60 1.69 1.03 -6.52
CA THR A 60 1.82 -0.40 -6.19
C THR A 60 1.31 -0.71 -4.78
N PHE A 61 1.56 0.13 -3.76
CA PHE A 61 0.96 -0.05 -2.42
C PHE A 61 -0.56 0.02 -2.47
N LEU A 62 -1.13 1.01 -3.17
CA LEU A 62 -2.58 1.16 -3.31
C LEU A 62 -3.21 -0.04 -4.01
N ASN A 63 -2.55 -0.58 -5.04
CA ASN A 63 -2.97 -1.80 -5.72
C ASN A 63 -2.89 -3.03 -4.81
N GLY A 64 -1.85 -3.15 -3.97
CA GLY A 64 -1.74 -4.22 -2.98
C GLY A 64 -2.87 -4.17 -1.95
N ILE A 65 -3.17 -2.99 -1.40
CA ILE A 65 -4.30 -2.77 -0.49
C ILE A 65 -5.63 -3.11 -1.18
N GLU A 66 -5.88 -2.58 -2.38
CA GLU A 66 -7.11 -2.87 -3.15
C GLU A 66 -7.27 -4.37 -3.43
N THR A 67 -6.20 -5.02 -3.89
CA THR A 67 -6.17 -6.46 -4.19
C THR A 67 -6.45 -7.27 -2.94
N SER A 68 -5.79 -6.95 -1.83
CA SER A 68 -5.96 -7.66 -0.56
C SER A 68 -7.39 -7.57 -0.01
N LEU A 69 -8.05 -6.40 -0.11
CA LEU A 69 -9.46 -6.22 0.22
C LEU A 69 -10.35 -7.11 -0.64
N ARG A 70 -10.16 -7.06 -1.97
CA ARG A 70 -11.02 -7.78 -2.92
C ARG A 70 -10.85 -9.29 -2.81
N VAL A 71 -9.61 -9.78 -2.69
CA VAL A 71 -9.31 -11.21 -2.47
C VAL A 71 -9.96 -11.70 -1.19
N THR A 72 -9.79 -10.98 -0.08
CA THR A 72 -10.37 -11.38 1.21
C THR A 72 -11.90 -11.47 1.14
N MET A 73 -12.55 -10.50 0.52
CA MET A 73 -14.00 -10.51 0.33
C MET A 73 -14.48 -11.69 -0.51
N LYS A 74 -13.75 -12.05 -1.58
CA LYS A 74 -14.04 -13.23 -2.39
C LYS A 74 -13.86 -14.53 -1.61
N LEU A 75 -12.75 -14.69 -0.88
CA LEU A 75 -12.50 -15.87 -0.04
C LEU A 75 -13.63 -16.07 0.99
N LYS A 76 -14.05 -14.98 1.64
CA LYS A 76 -15.17 -15.02 2.60
C LYS A 76 -16.50 -15.42 1.94
N ALA A 77 -16.77 -14.92 0.74
CA ALA A 77 -17.97 -15.31 -0.02
C ALA A 77 -17.93 -16.79 -0.44
N SER A 78 -16.75 -17.30 -0.83
CA SER A 78 -16.56 -18.69 -1.22
C SER A 78 -16.71 -19.68 -0.05
N GLN A 79 -16.38 -19.29 1.19
CA GLN A 79 -16.66 -20.13 2.38
C GLN A 79 -18.16 -20.41 2.55
N ALA A 80 -19.05 -19.54 2.08
CA ALA A 80 -20.49 -19.78 2.09
C ALA A 80 -20.96 -20.77 1.00
N GLN A 81 -20.08 -21.17 0.08
CA GLN A 81 -20.36 -22.07 -1.05
C GLN A 81 -19.28 -23.18 -1.15
N PRO A 82 -19.37 -24.25 -0.34
CA PRO A 82 -18.27 -25.21 -0.11
C PRO A 82 -17.84 -26.10 -1.30
N GLN A 83 -18.44 -25.93 -2.48
CA GLN A 83 -18.38 -26.92 -3.58
C GLN A 83 -17.38 -26.59 -4.69
N ALA A 84 -16.65 -25.47 -4.63
CA ALA A 84 -15.66 -25.13 -5.64
C ALA A 84 -14.24 -25.12 -5.05
N PRO A 85 -13.28 -25.91 -5.60
CA PRO A 85 -11.87 -25.76 -5.26
C PRO A 85 -11.47 -24.34 -5.62
N THR A 86 -10.87 -23.57 -4.71
CA THR A 86 -10.57 -22.14 -4.92
C THR A 86 -9.47 -22.01 -5.99
N PRO A 87 -9.81 -21.81 -7.28
CA PRO A 87 -8.79 -21.50 -8.26
C PRO A 87 -8.43 -20.03 -8.03
N LEU A 88 -7.33 -19.58 -8.61
CA LEU A 88 -6.93 -18.16 -8.68
C LEU A 88 -8.12 -17.19 -8.54
N VAL A 89 -8.09 -16.32 -7.53
CA VAL A 89 -9.22 -15.44 -7.22
C VAL A 89 -9.41 -14.45 -8.35
N ASP A 90 -10.42 -14.68 -9.19
CA ASP A 90 -10.80 -13.71 -10.22
C ASP A 90 -11.44 -12.49 -9.57
N LEU A 91 -10.86 -11.33 -9.88
CA LEU A 91 -11.28 -10.03 -9.37
C LEU A 91 -12.05 -9.22 -10.41
N SER A 92 -12.20 -9.69 -11.65
CA SER A 92 -12.76 -8.92 -12.77
C SER A 92 -14.14 -8.29 -12.49
N ASP A 93 -14.96 -8.94 -11.68
CA ASP A 93 -16.31 -8.51 -11.26
C ASP A 93 -16.35 -7.70 -9.96
N MET A 94 -15.19 -7.52 -9.29
CA MET A 94 -15.11 -6.84 -8.00
C MET A 94 -14.90 -5.34 -8.17
N ALA A 95 -15.62 -4.56 -7.36
CA ALA A 95 -15.43 -3.12 -7.28
C ALA A 95 -14.00 -2.74 -6.89
N THR A 96 -13.51 -1.65 -7.47
CA THR A 96 -12.23 -1.02 -7.10
C THR A 96 -12.30 -0.37 -5.72
N LEU A 97 -11.15 0.10 -5.23
CA LEU A 97 -11.03 0.77 -3.94
C LEU A 97 -11.93 2.01 -3.88
N SER A 98 -12.90 1.96 -2.97
CA SER A 98 -13.97 2.95 -2.81
C SER A 98 -14.51 2.90 -1.38
N ASN A 99 -15.16 3.98 -0.91
CA ASN A 99 -15.84 3.98 0.40
C ASN A 99 -16.84 2.82 0.50
N ALA A 100 -17.52 2.45 -0.60
CA ALA A 100 -18.45 1.33 -0.62
C ALA A 100 -17.77 -0.03 -0.46
N LEU A 101 -16.58 -0.23 -1.04
CA LEU A 101 -15.79 -1.43 -0.80
C LEU A 101 -15.31 -1.49 0.66
N LEU A 102 -14.78 -0.37 1.20
CA LEU A 102 -14.35 -0.28 2.59
C LEU A 102 -15.50 -0.53 3.57
N ARG A 103 -16.68 0.04 3.31
CA ARG A 103 -17.91 -0.23 4.09
C ARG A 103 -18.24 -1.72 4.12
N ARG A 104 -18.28 -2.37 2.96
CA ARG A 104 -18.59 -3.81 2.88
C ARG A 104 -17.54 -4.66 3.59
N ALA A 105 -16.26 -4.32 3.44
CA ALA A 105 -15.17 -4.98 4.16
C ALA A 105 -15.31 -4.80 5.68
N HIS A 106 -15.64 -3.58 6.14
CA HIS A 106 -15.88 -3.30 7.56
C HIS A 106 -17.07 -4.08 8.11
N GLN A 107 -18.20 -4.11 7.39
CA GLN A 107 -19.38 -4.90 7.73
C GLN A 107 -19.09 -6.40 7.77
N ALA A 108 -18.12 -6.86 6.96
CA ALA A 108 -17.60 -8.22 7.02
C ALA A 108 -16.60 -8.44 8.18
N GLY A 109 -16.33 -7.45 9.03
CA GLY A 109 -15.42 -7.58 10.17
C GLY A 109 -13.93 -7.42 9.82
N MET A 110 -13.59 -7.03 8.59
CA MET A 110 -12.20 -6.74 8.24
C MET A 110 -11.70 -5.49 9.00
N PRO A 111 -10.40 -5.44 9.37
CA PRO A 111 -9.85 -4.38 10.20
C PRO A 111 -9.55 -3.09 9.40
N VAL A 112 -10.54 -2.56 8.68
CA VAL A 112 -10.36 -1.43 7.75
C VAL A 112 -9.89 -0.14 8.42
N THR A 113 -10.02 -0.02 9.74
CA THR A 113 -9.50 1.12 10.51
C THR A 113 -7.98 1.20 10.46
N LEU A 114 -7.30 0.08 10.20
CA LEU A 114 -5.84 0.05 10.00
C LEU A 114 -5.39 0.72 8.69
N LEU A 115 -6.34 1.05 7.79
CA LEU A 115 -6.07 1.80 6.56
C LEU A 115 -6.19 3.32 6.75
N ALA A 116 -6.51 3.79 7.96
CA ALA A 116 -6.55 5.21 8.26
C ALA A 116 -5.17 5.84 8.09
N PHE A 117 -5.13 7.01 7.46
CA PHE A 117 -3.92 7.84 7.42
C PHE A 117 -3.65 8.44 8.81
N PRO A 118 -2.40 8.83 9.13
CA PRO A 118 -2.01 9.31 10.46
C PRO A 118 -2.93 10.39 11.05
N ASP A 119 -3.42 11.31 10.22
CA ASP A 119 -4.30 12.41 10.63
C ASP A 119 -5.78 12.18 10.33
N GLU A 120 -6.15 11.01 9.79
CA GLU A 120 -7.53 10.67 9.45
C GLU A 120 -8.27 10.07 10.66
N GLN A 121 -9.11 10.88 11.30
CA GLN A 121 -9.91 10.45 12.47
C GLN A 121 -11.34 10.01 12.11
N ASP A 122 -11.82 10.37 10.92
CA ASP A 122 -13.21 10.24 10.50
C ASP A 122 -13.44 9.14 9.45
N LEU A 123 -12.49 8.21 9.27
CA LEU A 123 -12.60 7.10 8.31
C LEU A 123 -13.93 6.35 8.47
N LEU A 124 -14.27 5.94 9.70
CA LEU A 124 -15.51 5.19 9.96
C LEU A 124 -16.76 6.00 9.66
N THR A 125 -16.73 7.30 9.93
CA THR A 125 -17.83 8.22 9.59
C THR A 125 -18.03 8.30 8.08
N LYS A 126 -16.95 8.41 7.30
CA LYS A 126 -16.97 8.49 5.82
C LYS A 126 -17.45 7.20 5.15
N ILE A 127 -17.26 6.05 5.80
CA ILE A 127 -17.70 4.74 5.28
C ILE A 127 -18.98 4.22 5.94
N ALA A 128 -19.58 4.96 6.88
CA ALA A 128 -20.79 4.53 7.57
C ALA A 128 -21.94 4.17 6.61
N ASP A 129 -22.87 3.33 7.07
CA ASP A 129 -24.03 2.99 6.28
C ASP A 129 -24.90 4.22 6.02
N GLY A 130 -25.40 4.37 4.79
CA GLY A 130 -26.08 5.58 4.35
C GLY A 130 -25.21 6.83 4.21
N ALA A 131 -23.91 6.78 4.51
CA ALA A 131 -23.01 7.92 4.31
C ALA A 131 -22.94 8.32 2.83
N PRO A 132 -22.86 9.63 2.53
CA PRO A 132 -22.74 10.13 1.17
C PRO A 132 -21.48 9.59 0.46
N LYS A 133 -21.47 9.64 -0.88
CA LYS A 133 -20.33 9.20 -1.69
C LYS A 133 -19.04 9.99 -1.40
N LEU A 134 -19.20 11.24 -0.96
CA LEU A 134 -18.15 12.17 -0.58
C LEU A 134 -18.42 12.72 0.82
N PRO A 135 -17.40 13.04 1.62
CA PRO A 135 -15.97 12.96 1.28
C PRO A 135 -15.42 11.52 1.23
N TYR A 136 -14.35 11.31 0.48
CA TYR A 136 -13.65 10.02 0.43
C TYR A 136 -12.90 9.74 1.73
N ALA A 137 -12.79 8.46 2.11
CA ALA A 137 -11.71 8.03 3.01
C ALA A 137 -10.36 8.33 2.36
N GLU A 138 -9.34 8.64 3.15
CA GLU A 138 -8.09 9.21 2.63
C GLU A 138 -7.38 8.26 1.67
N ILE A 139 -7.32 6.96 2.01
CA ILE A 139 -6.79 5.93 1.11
C ILE A 139 -7.55 5.86 -0.24
N VAL A 140 -8.86 6.11 -0.23
CA VAL A 140 -9.70 6.15 -1.44
C VAL A 140 -9.42 7.42 -2.23
N ARG A 141 -9.30 8.57 -1.55
CA ARG A 141 -8.98 9.87 -2.15
C ARG A 141 -7.64 9.82 -2.87
N VAL A 142 -6.60 9.31 -2.20
CA VAL A 142 -5.26 9.14 -2.76
C VAL A 142 -5.29 8.23 -3.99
N ARG A 143 -5.91 7.04 -3.89
CA ARG A 143 -6.07 6.13 -5.03
C ARG A 143 -6.81 6.78 -6.20
N HIS A 144 -7.89 7.50 -5.90
CA HIS A 144 -8.66 8.21 -6.92
C HIS A 144 -7.83 9.27 -7.62
N ASN A 145 -7.08 10.08 -6.86
CA ASN A 145 -6.27 11.14 -7.41
C ASN A 145 -5.13 10.60 -8.28
N LEU A 146 -4.32 9.67 -7.76
CA LEU A 146 -3.17 9.13 -8.50
C LEU A 146 -3.59 8.40 -9.77
N CYS A 147 -4.63 7.56 -9.72
CA CYS A 147 -5.09 6.82 -10.90
C CYS A 147 -5.74 7.71 -11.97
N HIS A 148 -6.21 8.91 -11.61
CA HIS A 148 -6.73 9.89 -12.57
C HIS A 148 -5.68 10.94 -12.96
N GLY A 149 -4.42 10.80 -12.52
CA GLY A 149 -3.36 11.76 -12.82
C GLY A 149 -3.47 13.10 -12.10
N ASN A 150 -4.30 13.18 -11.05
CA ASN A 150 -4.41 14.38 -10.21
C ASN A 150 -3.31 14.40 -9.14
N ILE A 151 -2.16 14.94 -9.49
CA ILE A 151 -0.99 15.07 -8.59
C ILE A 151 -0.85 16.47 -7.99
N LEU A 152 -1.85 17.35 -8.17
CA LEU A 152 -1.73 18.78 -7.88
C LEU A 152 -1.37 19.07 -6.41
N GLU A 153 -1.80 18.21 -5.49
CA GLU A 153 -1.48 18.35 -4.06
C GLU A 153 -0.01 18.09 -3.70
N HIS A 154 0.75 17.50 -4.63
CA HIS A 154 2.17 17.23 -4.47
C HIS A 154 3.05 18.22 -5.26
N ILE A 155 2.45 19.19 -5.96
CA ILE A 155 3.21 20.21 -6.68
C ILE A 155 3.74 21.25 -5.70
N ILE A 156 5.06 21.44 -5.71
CA ILE A 156 5.71 22.47 -4.90
C ILE A 156 5.61 23.81 -5.64
N THR A 157 5.31 24.87 -4.91
CA THR A 157 5.37 26.24 -5.42
C THR A 157 6.64 26.89 -4.90
N ALA A 158 7.57 27.20 -5.80
CA ALA A 158 8.81 27.91 -5.49
C ALA A 158 8.68 29.36 -5.95
N SER A 159 9.07 30.32 -5.10
CA SER A 159 9.17 31.73 -5.47
C SER A 159 10.48 32.29 -4.91
N ASP A 160 11.19 33.07 -5.72
CA ASP A 160 12.39 33.80 -5.34
C ASP A 160 12.08 35.28 -4.98
N GLY A 161 10.81 35.65 -4.92
CA GLY A 161 10.34 37.01 -4.64
C GLY A 161 10.54 38.02 -5.78
N MET A 162 11.06 37.59 -6.94
CA MET A 162 11.39 38.48 -8.07
C MET A 162 10.53 38.23 -9.31
N GLY A 163 9.53 37.34 -9.22
CA GLY A 163 8.59 37.04 -10.30
C GLY A 163 7.41 36.15 -9.88
N GLU A 164 6.65 35.69 -10.87
CA GLU A 164 5.55 34.74 -10.65
C GLU A 164 6.07 33.41 -10.08
N PRO A 165 5.41 32.84 -9.05
CA PRO A 165 5.82 31.56 -8.49
C PRO A 165 5.84 30.44 -9.54
N VAL A 166 6.90 29.64 -9.53
CA VAL A 166 7.03 28.46 -10.40
C VAL A 166 6.46 27.24 -9.71
N ARG A 167 5.62 26.50 -10.42
CA ARG A 167 5.08 25.22 -9.99
C ARG A 167 5.98 24.09 -10.48
N LEU A 168 6.53 23.32 -9.56
CA LEU A 168 7.48 22.26 -9.82
C LEU A 168 6.96 20.92 -9.31
N PHE A 169 7.16 19.89 -10.10
CA PHE A 169 6.96 18.51 -9.68
C PHE A 169 8.22 17.72 -9.97
N THR A 170 8.81 17.15 -8.92
CA THR A 170 9.86 16.15 -9.03
C THR A 170 9.36 14.86 -8.35
N PRO A 171 9.90 13.68 -8.69
CA PRO A 171 9.47 12.43 -8.06
C PRO A 171 9.51 12.48 -6.51
N GLU A 172 10.45 13.22 -5.92
CA GLU A 172 10.64 13.38 -4.47
C GLU A 172 9.45 14.04 -3.79
N CYS A 173 8.63 14.82 -4.52
CA CYS A 173 7.37 15.34 -4.00
C CYS A 173 6.40 14.24 -3.52
N MET A 174 6.58 13.01 -4.01
CA MET A 174 5.77 11.85 -3.64
C MET A 174 6.36 11.06 -2.46
N ARG A 175 7.55 11.43 -1.96
CA ARG A 175 8.28 10.67 -0.92
C ARG A 175 7.46 10.48 0.34
N ASP A 176 6.87 11.56 0.87
CA ASP A 176 6.11 11.52 2.12
C ASP A 176 4.86 10.63 1.98
N LEU A 177 4.19 10.68 0.82
CA LEU A 177 3.07 9.79 0.54
C LEU A 177 3.53 8.33 0.45
N ALA A 178 4.65 8.06 -0.23
CA ALA A 178 5.19 6.70 -0.34
C ALA A 178 5.55 6.11 1.04
N GLN A 179 6.18 6.92 1.91
CA GLN A 179 6.51 6.53 3.28
C GLN A 179 5.25 6.29 4.12
N THR A 180 4.24 7.16 3.99
CA THR A 180 2.94 7.00 4.64
C THR A 180 2.26 5.69 4.21
N LEU A 181 2.22 5.42 2.90
CA LEU A 181 1.64 4.20 2.35
C LEU A 181 2.43 2.95 2.77
N SER A 182 3.75 3.02 2.88
CA SER A 182 4.58 1.94 3.42
C SER A 182 4.20 1.62 4.87
N ALA A 183 4.11 2.64 5.72
CA ALA A 183 3.72 2.48 7.13
C ALA A 183 2.31 1.89 7.27
N VAL A 184 1.32 2.46 6.56
CA VAL A 184 -0.07 1.96 6.53
C VAL A 184 -0.12 0.50 6.04
N SER A 185 0.64 0.18 4.99
CA SER A 185 0.66 -1.17 4.41
C SER A 185 1.23 -2.22 5.36
N LYS A 186 2.28 -1.89 6.13
CA LYS A 186 2.87 -2.80 7.13
C LYS A 186 1.85 -3.15 8.22
N VAL A 187 1.14 -2.14 8.74
CA VAL A 187 0.10 -2.34 9.75
C VAL A 187 -1.09 -3.11 9.17
N TRP A 188 -1.52 -2.76 7.96
CA TRP A 188 -2.62 -3.42 7.26
C TRP A 188 -2.37 -4.91 7.06
N ILE A 189 -1.19 -5.30 6.55
CA ILE A 189 -0.90 -6.70 6.25
C ILE A 189 -0.84 -7.56 7.53
N ALA A 190 -0.26 -7.02 8.60
CA ALA A 190 -0.26 -7.69 9.90
C ALA A 190 -1.70 -7.94 10.41
N GLY A 191 -2.54 -6.91 10.40
CA GLY A 191 -3.94 -7.03 10.83
C GLY A 191 -4.79 -7.90 9.92
N LEU A 192 -4.58 -7.84 8.61
CA LEU A 192 -5.28 -8.67 7.64
C LEU A 192 -4.92 -10.15 7.80
N HIS A 193 -3.64 -10.45 8.03
CA HIS A 193 -3.20 -11.81 8.32
C HIS A 193 -3.86 -12.37 9.57
N GLN A 194 -3.90 -11.59 10.66
CA GLN A 194 -4.62 -12.00 11.87
C GLN A 194 -6.10 -12.26 11.58
N TYR A 195 -6.76 -11.37 10.85
CA TYR A 195 -8.15 -11.56 10.43
C TYR A 195 -8.34 -12.84 9.58
N TRP A 196 -7.39 -13.18 8.71
CA TRP A 196 -7.44 -14.43 7.93
C TRP A 196 -7.30 -15.67 8.83
N CYS A 197 -6.38 -15.65 9.78
CA CYS A 197 -6.23 -16.73 10.76
C CYS A 197 -7.51 -16.93 11.57
N ASP A 198 -8.08 -15.85 12.10
CA ASP A 198 -9.29 -15.90 12.93
C ASP A 198 -10.52 -16.41 12.17
N ASN A 199 -10.53 -16.26 10.84
CA ASN A 199 -11.64 -16.65 9.97
C ASN A 199 -11.35 -17.91 9.13
N ASN A 200 -10.25 -18.62 9.37
CA ASN A 200 -9.82 -19.79 8.59
C ASN A 200 -9.77 -19.51 7.07
N LEU A 201 -9.29 -18.33 6.69
CA LEU A 201 -9.10 -17.90 5.30
C LEU A 201 -7.67 -18.15 4.80
N SER A 202 -6.74 -18.48 5.70
CA SER A 202 -5.37 -18.84 5.34
C SER A 202 -5.38 -20.08 4.45
N MET A 203 -4.83 -19.93 3.25
CA MET A 203 -4.60 -21.08 2.37
C MET A 203 -3.52 -21.97 3.00
N PRO A 204 -3.65 -23.31 2.92
CA PRO A 204 -2.61 -24.25 3.36
C PRO A 204 -1.29 -24.07 2.59
#